data_AF-A0A250WSQ1-F1
#
_entry.id   AF-A0A250WSQ1-F1
#
_cell.length_a   1.000
_cell.length_b   1.000
_cell.length_c   1.000
_cell.angle_alpha   90.00
_cell.angle_beta   90.00
_cell.angle_gamma   90.00
#
_symmetry.space_group_name_H-M   'P 1'
#
loop_
_entity.id
_entity.type
_entity.pdbx_description
1 polymer ?
#
loop_
_entity_poly.entity_id
_entity_poly.type
_entity_poly.pdbx_seq_one_letter_code
_entity_poly.pdbx_strand_id
1 'polypeptide(L)'
;MVPGFAFTSSLWGAHGELWEPTGRLLDYSYAGYMANEAPIPSNQTIAADVVQFGAVGDGVTDCTQAFKAAIAAVSSGVIYVPPGTYLITTQLTISNSGVVLRGAGAGVSTIYINNSLTDVFGQLWSGHGEETNISAQSDWKDGPGMIRFAGPGSANLAGVGHVQIGAQDPISNATLLTAITGPALRGSVKIMVASTKALKPNQWVTITIGDVNGTLVKDLYNNVNVTNMCNVTGQPAYCINDLRVMRFHSRIYAVRTNYVVLERPLPFNISLEWVPEVHAFVPGIEQCGIDNGGIDNPIPVEAVRWSSP
;
A
#
# COMPACT_ATOMS: atom_id res chain seq x y z
N MET A 1 33.97 -4.25 9.94
CA MET A 1 34.08 -2.78 9.81
C MET A 1 33.07 -2.39 8.75
N VAL A 2 31.93 -1.81 9.13
CA VAL A 2 30.87 -1.39 8.20
C VAL A 2 31.14 0.06 7.84
N PRO A 3 31.22 0.46 6.56
CA PRO A 3 31.33 1.87 6.22
C PRO A 3 29.96 2.52 6.43
N GLY A 4 29.81 3.18 7.58
CA GLY A 4 28.66 4.00 7.93
C GLY A 4 28.80 5.39 7.32
N PHE A 5 28.26 5.58 6.13
CA PHE A 5 27.73 6.87 5.71
C PHE A 5 26.36 6.62 5.10
N ALA A 6 25.31 6.85 5.90
CA ALA A 6 23.97 7.00 5.36
C ALA A 6 23.97 8.29 4.53
N PHE A 7 24.11 8.18 3.21
CA PHE A 7 23.93 9.31 2.32
C PHE A 7 22.42 9.58 2.21
N THR A 8 21.99 10.78 2.60
CA THR A 8 20.62 11.24 2.39
C THR A 8 20.35 11.33 0.88
N SER A 9 19.17 10.90 0.45
CA SER A 9 18.78 10.94 -0.96
C SER A 9 18.90 12.35 -1.53
N SER A 10 19.55 12.54 -2.68
CA SER A 10 19.59 13.83 -3.36
C SER A 10 18.23 14.29 -3.90
N LEU A 11 17.21 13.42 -3.86
CA LEU A 11 15.84 13.72 -4.29
C LEU A 11 14.87 13.99 -3.12
N TRP A 12 15.28 13.69 -1.89
CA TRP A 12 14.42 13.83 -0.69
C TRP A 12 15.10 14.63 0.40
N GLY A 13 16.42 14.51 0.56
CA GLY A 13 17.14 15.05 1.70
C GLY A 13 16.93 14.20 2.96
N ALA A 14 17.22 14.77 4.12
CA ALA A 14 17.01 14.10 5.41
C ALA A 14 15.54 14.14 5.87
N HIS A 15 14.82 15.20 5.49
CA HIS A 15 13.51 15.57 6.01
C HIS A 15 12.49 15.92 4.91
N GLY A 16 12.81 15.65 3.64
CA GLY A 16 11.96 16.04 2.51
C GLY A 16 12.31 17.42 1.95
N GLU A 17 13.35 18.09 2.46
CA GLU A 17 13.72 19.46 2.10
C GLU A 17 14.19 19.64 0.65
N LEU A 18 14.55 18.54 -0.02
CA LEU A 18 14.92 18.52 -1.44
C LEU A 18 13.82 17.93 -2.33
N TRP A 19 12.67 17.56 -1.75
CA TRP A 19 11.56 17.05 -2.54
C TRP A 19 10.93 18.16 -3.36
N GLU A 20 10.63 17.85 -4.61
CA GLU A 20 10.00 18.78 -5.54
C GLU A 20 8.74 18.14 -6.16
N PRO A 21 7.62 18.87 -6.27
CA PRO A 21 6.35 18.36 -6.84
C PRO A 21 6.45 17.77 -8.24
N THR A 22 7.40 18.23 -9.04
CA THR A 22 7.66 17.78 -10.41
C THR A 22 8.70 16.66 -10.49
N GLY A 23 9.30 16.30 -9.36
CA GLY A 23 10.36 15.32 -9.23
C GLY A 23 9.90 13.88 -9.48
N ARG A 24 10.83 12.94 -9.25
CA ARG A 24 10.60 11.49 -9.45
C ARG A 24 9.99 10.81 -8.23
N LEU A 25 10.15 11.40 -7.04
CA LEU A 25 9.62 10.83 -5.80
C LEU A 25 8.22 11.37 -5.53
N LEU A 26 7.34 10.49 -5.05
CA LEU A 26 6.06 10.89 -4.50
C LEU A 26 6.28 11.68 -3.20
N ASP A 27 5.30 12.52 -2.87
CA ASP A 27 5.23 13.14 -1.56
C ASP A 27 4.86 12.10 -0.49
N TYR A 28 5.82 11.70 0.33
CA TYR A 28 5.64 10.76 1.43
C TYR A 28 5.31 11.44 2.77
N SER A 29 5.14 12.77 2.84
CA SER A 29 4.80 13.47 4.09
C SER A 29 3.46 13.06 4.69
N TYR A 30 2.56 12.49 3.86
CA TYR A 30 1.25 11.95 4.24
C TYR A 30 1.32 10.47 4.68
N ALA A 31 2.51 9.87 4.75
CA ALA A 31 2.65 8.51 5.25
C ALA A 31 2.53 8.49 6.78
N GLY A 32 1.79 7.52 7.31
CA GLY A 32 1.61 7.34 8.75
C GLY A 32 0.15 7.50 9.20
N TYR A 33 -0.04 7.47 10.52
CA TYR A 33 -1.37 7.56 11.12
C TYR A 33 -2.04 8.88 10.74
N MET A 34 -3.29 8.81 10.25
CA MET A 34 -4.08 9.98 9.86
C MET A 34 -3.34 10.96 8.95
N ALA A 35 -2.65 10.43 7.95
CA ALA A 35 -1.84 11.22 7.02
C ALA A 35 -0.74 12.07 7.70
N ASN A 36 -0.21 11.58 8.82
CA ASN A 36 0.79 12.27 9.66
C ASN A 36 0.27 13.56 10.33
N GLU A 37 -1.04 13.75 10.41
CA GLU A 37 -1.66 14.96 10.96
C GLU A 37 -2.14 14.80 12.41
N ALA A 38 -2.14 13.56 12.90
CA ALA A 38 -2.47 13.26 14.27
C ALA A 38 -1.38 12.38 14.89
N PRO A 39 -1.09 12.56 16.19
CA PRO A 39 -0.24 11.62 16.90
C PRO A 39 -0.90 10.23 16.94
N ILE A 40 -0.07 9.19 17.00
CA ILE A 40 -0.54 7.82 17.24
C ILE A 40 -1.25 7.80 18.61
N PRO A 41 -2.48 7.27 18.72
CA PRO A 41 -3.21 7.25 19.98
C PRO A 41 -2.47 6.41 21.04
N SER A 42 -2.12 7.03 22.16
CA SER A 42 -1.39 6.37 23.25
C SER A 42 -2.29 5.52 24.15
N ASN A 43 -3.54 5.94 24.35
CA ASN A 43 -4.48 5.32 25.30
C ASN A 43 -5.45 4.32 24.65
N GLN A 44 -4.95 3.47 23.76
CA GLN A 44 -5.78 2.44 23.13
C GLN A 44 -6.01 1.27 24.11
N THR A 45 -7.25 0.80 24.20
CA THR A 45 -7.61 -0.36 25.01
C THR A 45 -6.96 -1.62 24.45
N ILE A 46 -6.28 -2.39 25.30
CA ILE A 46 -5.86 -3.76 25.01
C ILE A 46 -7.12 -4.63 24.95
N ALA A 47 -7.49 -5.04 23.75
CA ALA A 47 -8.66 -5.87 23.48
C ALA A 47 -8.34 -7.36 23.57
N ALA A 48 -7.10 -7.74 23.27
CA ALA A 48 -6.60 -9.11 23.37
C ALA A 48 -5.10 -9.11 23.71
N ASP A 49 -4.66 -10.15 24.40
CA ASP A 49 -3.24 -10.46 24.59
C ASP A 49 -2.95 -11.84 23.97
N VAL A 50 -1.98 -11.92 23.06
CA VAL A 50 -1.68 -13.15 22.32
C VAL A 50 -1.33 -14.35 23.23
N VAL A 51 -0.82 -14.12 24.45
CA VAL A 51 -0.51 -15.22 25.38
C VAL A 51 -1.77 -15.85 25.98
N GLN A 52 -2.88 -15.09 26.06
CA GLN A 52 -4.19 -15.64 26.45
C GLN A 52 -4.72 -16.64 25.41
N PHE A 53 -4.20 -16.59 24.19
CA PHE A 53 -4.51 -17.51 23.10
C PHE A 53 -3.44 -18.61 22.92
N GLY A 54 -2.47 -18.71 23.84
CA GLY A 54 -1.46 -19.76 23.85
C GLY A 54 -0.15 -19.42 23.15
N ALA A 55 0.11 -18.14 22.82
CA ALA A 55 1.42 -17.73 22.32
C ALA A 55 2.48 -17.86 23.44
N VAL A 56 3.65 -18.43 23.11
CA VAL A 56 4.70 -18.73 24.11
C VAL A 56 5.80 -17.66 24.13
N GLY A 57 6.27 -17.20 22.97
CA GLY A 57 7.29 -16.16 22.90
C GLY A 57 8.74 -16.65 23.13
N ASP A 58 9.04 -17.92 22.86
CA ASP A 58 10.37 -18.56 23.05
C ASP A 58 11.25 -18.59 21.78
N GLY A 59 10.72 -18.14 20.64
CA GLY A 59 11.38 -18.15 19.32
C GLY A 59 11.36 -19.51 18.61
N VAL A 60 10.74 -20.53 19.21
CA VAL A 60 10.76 -21.91 18.71
C VAL A 60 9.33 -22.45 18.53
N THR A 61 8.44 -22.19 19.49
CA THR A 61 7.05 -22.61 19.44
C THR A 61 6.29 -21.78 18.40
N ASP A 62 5.66 -22.46 17.45
CA ASP A 62 4.82 -21.81 16.45
C ASP A 62 3.61 -21.14 17.10
N CYS A 63 3.62 -19.81 17.12
CA CYS A 63 2.60 -18.96 17.74
C CYS A 63 1.51 -18.54 16.74
N THR A 64 1.57 -18.99 15.48
CA THR A 64 0.67 -18.56 14.40
C THR A 64 -0.80 -18.69 14.78
N GLN A 65 -1.20 -19.84 15.35
CA GLN A 65 -2.60 -20.08 15.67
C GLN A 65 -3.10 -19.20 16.82
N ALA A 66 -2.24 -18.92 17.81
CA ALA A 66 -2.56 -18.01 18.91
C ALA A 66 -2.81 -16.58 18.38
N PHE A 67 -1.96 -16.11 17.47
CA PHE A 67 -2.15 -14.80 16.82
C PHE A 67 -3.42 -14.75 15.97
N LYS A 68 -3.69 -15.78 15.16
CA LYS A 68 -4.94 -15.87 14.37
C LYS A 68 -6.18 -15.84 15.27
N ALA A 69 -6.15 -16.55 16.40
CA ALA A 69 -7.24 -16.56 17.37
C ALA A 69 -7.43 -15.19 18.04
N ALA A 70 -6.35 -14.52 18.43
CA ALA A 70 -6.39 -13.16 18.98
C ALA A 70 -6.98 -12.16 17.96
N ILE A 71 -6.55 -12.23 16.69
CA ILE A 71 -7.09 -11.40 15.60
C ILE A 71 -8.59 -11.64 15.41
N ALA A 72 -9.02 -12.91 15.39
CA ALA A 72 -10.43 -13.26 15.21
C ALA A 72 -11.32 -12.79 16.39
N ALA A 73 -10.75 -12.65 17.59
CA ALA A 73 -11.47 -12.22 18.78
C ALA A 73 -11.70 -10.69 18.88
N VAL A 74 -11.00 -9.89 18.06
CA VAL A 74 -10.99 -8.42 18.17
C VAL A 74 -11.73 -7.76 17.00
N SER A 75 -12.76 -6.98 17.30
CA SER A 75 -13.44 -6.12 16.33
C SER A 75 -12.75 -4.76 16.14
N SER A 76 -12.11 -4.23 17.19
CA SER A 76 -11.26 -3.03 17.19
C SER A 76 -10.44 -2.99 18.48
N GLY A 77 -9.35 -2.23 18.49
CA GLY A 77 -8.46 -2.07 19.65
C GLY A 77 -7.11 -2.74 19.46
N VAL A 78 -6.37 -2.84 20.56
CA VAL A 78 -5.00 -3.36 20.55
C VAL A 78 -4.99 -4.87 20.77
N ILE A 79 -4.34 -5.59 19.86
CA ILE A 79 -3.83 -6.94 20.09
C ILE A 79 -2.41 -6.76 20.64
N TYR A 80 -2.26 -7.01 21.94
CA TYR A 80 -1.00 -6.85 22.64
C TYR A 80 -0.11 -8.08 22.45
N VAL A 81 1.16 -7.83 22.17
CA VAL A 81 2.23 -8.80 22.06
C VAL A 81 3.20 -8.53 23.21
N PRO A 82 3.16 -9.31 24.30
CA PRO A 82 4.07 -9.14 25.42
C PRO A 82 5.55 -9.37 25.05
N PRO A 83 6.50 -9.10 25.96
CA PRO A 83 7.91 -9.42 25.74
C PRO A 83 8.12 -10.88 25.32
N GLY A 84 9.01 -11.13 24.36
CA GLY A 84 9.31 -12.46 23.83
C GLY A 84 9.53 -12.48 22.32
N THR A 85 9.93 -13.63 21.81
CA THR A 85 10.14 -13.90 20.38
C THR A 85 9.08 -14.89 19.89
N TYR A 86 8.20 -14.48 18.99
CA TYR A 86 7.05 -15.27 18.57
C TYR A 86 7.28 -15.78 17.15
N LEU A 87 7.50 -17.09 17.00
CA LEU A 87 7.63 -17.71 15.69
C LEU A 87 6.28 -17.71 14.97
N ILE A 88 6.23 -17.12 13.78
CA ILE A 88 5.07 -17.10 12.88
C ILE A 88 5.45 -17.78 11.57
N THR A 89 4.78 -18.89 11.27
CA THR A 89 5.11 -19.78 10.15
C THR A 89 4.19 -19.60 8.95
N THR A 90 3.03 -18.94 9.10
CA THR A 90 2.11 -18.61 8.00
C THR A 90 1.57 -17.18 8.11
N GLN A 91 1.02 -16.64 7.03
CA GLN A 91 0.54 -15.26 6.98
C GLN A 91 -0.56 -14.96 8.02
N LEU A 92 -0.44 -13.81 8.67
CA LEU A 92 -1.47 -13.21 9.52
C LEU A 92 -2.23 -12.15 8.73
N THR A 93 -3.57 -12.20 8.76
CA THR A 93 -4.42 -11.22 8.08
C THR A 93 -5.30 -10.50 9.09
N ILE A 94 -5.22 -9.19 9.11
CA ILE A 94 -6.06 -8.27 9.90
C ILE A 94 -7.06 -7.63 8.95
N SER A 95 -8.36 -7.90 9.18
CA SER A 95 -9.44 -7.46 8.29
C SER A 95 -10.44 -6.49 8.90
N ASN A 96 -10.29 -6.20 10.19
CA ASN A 96 -11.12 -5.23 10.89
C ASN A 96 -10.42 -3.87 10.93
N SER A 97 -11.19 -2.81 10.77
CA SER A 97 -10.72 -1.43 11.00
C SER A 97 -10.46 -1.19 12.49
N GLY A 98 -9.56 -0.28 12.82
CA GLY A 98 -9.26 0.09 14.20
C GLY A 98 -8.45 -0.97 14.97
N VAL A 99 -7.88 -1.96 14.30
CA VAL A 99 -7.06 -3.01 14.94
C VAL A 99 -5.58 -2.67 14.85
N VAL A 100 -4.91 -2.64 16.00
CA VAL A 100 -3.47 -2.39 16.11
C VAL A 100 -2.78 -3.60 16.72
N LEU A 101 -1.72 -4.08 16.07
CA LEU A 101 -0.82 -5.07 16.66
C LEU A 101 0.28 -4.32 17.41
N ARG A 102 0.31 -4.40 18.74
CA ARG A 102 1.21 -3.61 19.59
C ARG A 102 2.19 -4.49 20.37
N GLY A 103 3.49 -4.29 20.15
CA GLY A 103 4.55 -4.88 20.97
C GLY A 103 4.80 -4.14 22.29
N ALA A 104 5.66 -4.71 23.13
CA ALA A 104 6.08 -4.14 24.41
C ALA A 104 7.35 -3.25 24.34
N GLY A 105 7.81 -2.92 23.14
CA GLY A 105 9.05 -2.17 22.89
C GLY A 105 9.83 -2.76 21.71
N ALA A 106 10.57 -1.91 20.99
CA ALA A 106 11.50 -2.37 19.96
C ALA A 106 12.57 -3.30 20.60
N GLY A 107 12.71 -4.52 20.07
CA GLY A 107 13.61 -5.55 20.63
C GLY A 107 13.11 -6.23 21.91
N VAL A 108 11.99 -5.78 22.49
CA VAL A 108 11.36 -6.41 23.66
C VAL A 108 10.37 -7.49 23.20
N SER A 109 9.57 -7.15 22.19
CA SER A 109 8.69 -8.10 21.48
C SER A 109 9.20 -8.26 20.06
N THR A 110 9.41 -9.50 19.63
CA THR A 110 9.87 -9.82 18.28
C THR A 110 8.89 -10.78 17.62
N ILE A 111 8.35 -10.40 16.46
CA ILE A 111 7.68 -11.34 15.57
C ILE A 111 8.77 -11.95 14.69
N TYR A 112 9.01 -13.25 14.85
CA TYR A 112 10.03 -13.98 14.10
C TYR A 112 9.38 -14.76 12.97
N ILE A 113 9.77 -14.43 11.74
CA ILE A 113 9.31 -15.10 10.52
C ILE A 113 10.51 -15.84 9.95
N ASN A 114 10.40 -17.16 9.80
CA ASN A 114 11.46 -18.01 9.24
C ASN A 114 11.07 -18.68 7.92
N ASN A 115 9.84 -18.49 7.46
CA ASN A 115 9.33 -19.01 6.20
C ASN A 115 9.15 -17.86 5.20
N SER A 116 9.52 -18.10 3.94
CA SER A 116 9.14 -17.23 2.85
C SER A 116 7.68 -17.42 2.47
N LEU A 117 7.07 -16.45 1.79
CA LEU A 117 5.72 -16.63 1.24
C LEU A 117 5.65 -17.79 0.23
N THR A 118 6.77 -18.09 -0.45
CA THR A 118 6.91 -19.29 -1.29
C THR A 118 6.79 -20.57 -0.47
N ASP A 119 7.39 -20.64 0.72
CA ASP A 119 7.28 -21.81 1.60
C ASP A 119 5.85 -21.99 2.13
N VAL A 120 5.15 -20.87 2.37
CA VAL A 120 3.78 -20.87 2.93
C VAL A 120 2.73 -21.24 1.90
N PHE A 121 2.84 -20.70 0.68
CA PHE A 121 1.77 -20.77 -0.33
C PHE A 121 2.18 -21.53 -1.60
N GLY A 122 3.43 -21.97 -1.69
CA GLY A 122 4.01 -22.53 -2.90
C GLY A 122 4.48 -21.46 -3.88
N GLN A 123 5.25 -21.90 -4.88
CA GLN A 123 5.63 -21.07 -6.01
C GLN A 123 4.67 -21.33 -7.17
N LEU A 124 4.05 -20.27 -7.66
CA LEU A 124 3.60 -20.19 -9.03
C LEU A 124 4.64 -19.35 -9.79
N TRP A 125 4.84 -19.67 -11.07
CA TRP A 125 5.86 -19.04 -11.89
C TRP A 125 5.15 -18.18 -12.94
N SER A 126 4.88 -16.91 -12.64
CA SER A 126 4.44 -15.93 -13.64
C SER A 126 5.68 -15.28 -14.29
N GLY A 127 6.45 -16.09 -15.02
CA GLY A 127 7.52 -15.56 -15.85
C GLY A 127 6.92 -14.85 -17.06
N HIS A 128 7.04 -13.52 -17.12
CA HIS A 128 6.95 -12.82 -18.40
C HIS A 128 8.18 -13.20 -19.24
N GLY A 129 7.97 -14.06 -20.23
CA GLY A 129 8.85 -14.18 -21.39
C GLY A 129 9.50 -15.54 -21.57
N GLU A 130 9.46 -16.02 -22.80
CA GLU A 130 10.30 -17.07 -23.37
C GLU A 130 11.79 -16.64 -23.45
N GLU A 131 12.27 -15.81 -22.51
CA GLU A 131 13.67 -15.40 -22.45
C GLU A 131 14.43 -16.39 -21.58
N THR A 132 15.10 -17.31 -22.26
CA THR A 132 15.81 -18.49 -21.73
C THR A 132 16.96 -18.21 -20.74
N ASN A 133 17.11 -16.98 -20.23
CA ASN A 133 18.17 -16.60 -19.29
C ASN A 133 17.77 -15.49 -18.27
N ILE A 134 16.49 -15.16 -18.09
CA ILE A 134 16.07 -14.19 -17.05
C ILE A 134 15.59 -14.92 -15.79
N SER A 135 16.10 -14.46 -14.65
CA SER A 135 15.85 -14.94 -13.30
C SER A 135 14.36 -15.19 -13.07
N ALA A 136 14.02 -16.42 -12.77
CA ALA A 136 12.68 -16.78 -12.37
C ALA A 136 12.31 -16.03 -11.08
N GLN A 137 11.28 -15.18 -11.14
CA GLN A 137 10.84 -14.38 -10.01
C GLN A 137 9.69 -15.08 -9.28
N SER A 138 9.62 -14.90 -7.96
CA SER A 138 8.48 -15.40 -7.17
C SER A 138 7.27 -14.50 -7.40
N ASP A 139 6.09 -15.09 -7.61
CA ASP A 139 4.81 -14.37 -7.71
C ASP A 139 4.51 -13.55 -6.45
N TRP A 140 5.17 -13.87 -5.34
CA TRP A 140 5.07 -13.14 -4.08
C TRP A 140 5.86 -11.81 -4.06
N LYS A 141 6.61 -11.48 -5.13
CA LYS A 141 7.30 -10.17 -5.25
C LYS A 141 6.32 -8.99 -5.30
N ASP A 142 5.12 -9.23 -5.83
CA ASP A 142 4.06 -8.23 -5.95
C ASP A 142 2.99 -8.39 -4.85
N GLY A 143 3.15 -9.41 -3.99
CA GLY A 143 2.16 -9.85 -3.00
C GLY A 143 2.29 -9.14 -1.65
N PRO A 144 1.28 -9.25 -0.78
CA PRO A 144 1.38 -8.74 0.59
C PRO A 144 2.46 -9.51 1.38
N GLY A 145 3.03 -8.87 2.40
CA GLY A 145 3.95 -9.52 3.34
C GLY A 145 3.27 -10.54 4.27
N MET A 146 4.05 -11.15 5.18
CA MET A 146 3.57 -12.14 6.16
C MET A 146 2.59 -11.59 7.20
N ILE A 147 2.53 -10.26 7.36
CA ILE A 147 1.45 -9.57 8.09
C ILE A 147 0.72 -8.70 7.07
N ARG A 148 -0.58 -8.95 6.92
CA ARG A 148 -1.42 -8.30 5.91
C ARG A 148 -2.57 -7.56 6.57
N PHE A 149 -2.81 -6.33 6.12
CA PHE A 149 -4.00 -5.55 6.41
C PHE A 149 -4.89 -5.58 5.16
N ALA A 150 -6.09 -6.17 5.26
CA ALA A 150 -6.93 -6.40 4.09
C ALA A 150 -8.42 -6.37 4.43
N GLY A 151 -9.16 -5.44 3.80
CA GLY A 151 -10.60 -5.25 4.05
C GLY A 151 -11.50 -6.39 3.58
N PRO A 152 -12.78 -6.38 4.00
CA PRO A 152 -13.77 -7.37 3.58
C PRO A 152 -13.79 -7.56 2.06
N GLY A 153 -13.93 -8.81 1.64
CA GLY A 153 -13.89 -9.17 0.22
C GLY A 153 -12.50 -9.51 -0.30
N SER A 154 -11.43 -9.06 0.37
CA SER A 154 -10.03 -9.38 0.04
C SER A 154 -9.78 -10.89 -0.02
N ALA A 155 -9.78 -11.46 -1.23
CA ALA A 155 -9.45 -12.87 -1.41
C ALA A 155 -8.02 -13.18 -0.95
N ASN A 156 -7.83 -14.35 -0.34
CA ASN A 156 -6.51 -14.97 -0.18
C ASN A 156 -6.14 -15.58 -1.53
N LEU A 157 -5.24 -14.95 -2.27
CA LEU A 157 -4.78 -15.46 -3.56
C LEU A 157 -3.59 -16.39 -3.42
N ALA A 158 -3.63 -17.28 -2.43
CA ALA A 158 -2.73 -18.42 -2.40
C ALA A 158 -2.90 -19.20 -3.72
N GLY A 159 -1.90 -19.17 -4.59
CA GLY A 159 -1.89 -20.01 -5.79
C GLY A 159 -2.72 -19.52 -6.98
N VAL A 160 -2.90 -18.21 -7.16
CA VAL A 160 -3.28 -17.65 -8.47
C VAL A 160 -2.23 -16.62 -8.83
N GLY A 161 -1.36 -16.97 -9.79
CA GLY A 161 -0.07 -16.32 -10.09
C GLY A 161 -0.10 -14.88 -10.59
N HIS A 162 -1.13 -14.13 -10.25
CA HIS A 162 -1.22 -12.69 -10.44
C HIS A 162 -1.85 -12.19 -9.16
N VAL A 163 -1.14 -11.32 -8.43
CA VAL A 163 -1.66 -10.68 -7.22
C VAL A 163 -2.87 -9.82 -7.61
N GLN A 164 -4.05 -10.44 -7.71
CA GLN A 164 -5.29 -9.71 -7.67
C GLN A 164 -5.48 -9.29 -6.21
N ILE A 165 -5.29 -8.01 -5.95
CA ILE A 165 -5.63 -7.41 -4.66
C ILE A 165 -7.16 -7.49 -4.56
N GLY A 166 -7.64 -8.64 -4.11
CA GLY A 166 -9.02 -9.05 -4.25
C GLY A 166 -9.96 -8.34 -3.27
N ALA A 167 -9.63 -7.17 -2.74
CA ALA A 167 -10.73 -6.31 -2.30
C ALA A 167 -11.57 -6.07 -3.56
N GLN A 168 -12.90 -6.20 -3.50
CA GLN A 168 -13.72 -5.63 -4.56
C GLN A 168 -13.19 -4.22 -4.81
N ASP A 169 -12.69 -4.00 -6.02
CA ASP A 169 -12.06 -2.75 -6.36
C ASP A 169 -13.02 -1.62 -5.97
N PRO A 170 -12.65 -0.72 -5.03
CA PRO A 170 -13.56 0.32 -4.56
C PRO A 170 -13.96 1.28 -5.69
N ILE A 171 -13.24 1.27 -6.80
CA ILE A 171 -13.56 2.04 -7.99
C ILE A 171 -14.69 1.35 -8.76
N SER A 172 -15.80 2.05 -8.94
CA SER A 172 -16.96 1.60 -9.72
C SER A 172 -17.83 2.79 -10.11
N ASN A 173 -18.88 2.54 -10.90
CA ASN A 173 -19.90 3.55 -11.18
C ASN A 173 -20.54 4.11 -9.90
N ALA A 174 -20.57 3.34 -8.81
CA ALA A 174 -21.13 3.79 -7.53
C ALA A 174 -20.22 4.80 -6.80
N THR A 175 -18.91 4.77 -7.05
CA THR A 175 -17.95 5.71 -6.46
C THR A 175 -17.57 6.85 -7.38
N LEU A 176 -17.97 6.84 -8.66
CA LEU A 176 -17.69 7.92 -9.60
C LEU A 176 -18.36 9.22 -9.15
N LEU A 177 -17.56 10.27 -8.92
CA LEU A 177 -18.04 11.60 -8.55
C LEU A 177 -18.11 12.53 -9.76
N THR A 178 -17.11 12.50 -10.64
CA THR A 178 -17.04 13.30 -11.87
C THR A 178 -15.90 12.83 -12.77
N ALA A 179 -16.03 13.06 -14.08
CA ALA A 179 -14.91 12.98 -15.02
C ALA A 179 -14.00 14.23 -14.91
N ILE A 180 -12.72 14.06 -15.22
CA ILE A 180 -11.76 15.15 -15.41
C ILE A 180 -11.85 15.63 -16.87
N THR A 181 -11.97 16.94 -17.07
CA THR A 181 -12.32 17.55 -18.38
C THR A 181 -11.21 18.38 -19.00
N GLY A 182 -10.06 18.48 -18.35
CA GLY A 182 -8.89 19.16 -18.89
C GLY A 182 -7.59 18.46 -18.51
N PRO A 183 -6.56 18.57 -19.36
CA PRO A 183 -5.24 18.04 -19.04
C PRO A 183 -4.61 18.79 -17.86
N ALA A 184 -3.70 18.13 -17.17
CA ALA A 184 -2.92 18.70 -16.07
C ALA A 184 -1.51 18.11 -16.08
N LEU A 185 -0.50 18.88 -15.68
CA LEU A 185 0.88 18.40 -15.61
C LEU A 185 1.19 17.84 -14.22
N ARG A 186 2.15 16.93 -14.13
CA ARG A 186 2.79 16.58 -12.85
C ARG A 186 3.17 17.86 -12.10
N GLY A 187 2.97 17.87 -10.79
CA GLY A 187 3.17 19.07 -9.95
C GLY A 187 1.93 19.97 -9.87
N SER A 188 0.95 19.84 -10.76
CA SER A 188 -0.27 20.64 -10.71
C SER A 188 -1.15 20.23 -9.54
N VAL A 189 -1.75 21.19 -8.86
CA VAL A 189 -2.80 20.96 -7.85
C VAL A 189 -4.21 21.22 -8.39
N LYS A 190 -4.34 21.91 -9.53
CA LYS A 190 -5.64 22.22 -10.13
C LYS A 190 -6.02 21.16 -11.15
N ILE A 191 -7.23 20.59 -11.01
CA ILE A 191 -7.83 19.68 -11.99
C ILE A 191 -9.20 20.19 -12.44
N MET A 192 -9.42 20.25 -13.75
CA MET A 192 -10.71 20.63 -14.34
C MET A 192 -11.67 19.44 -14.28
N VAL A 193 -12.92 19.66 -13.88
CA VAL A 193 -13.90 18.58 -13.71
C VAL A 193 -15.24 18.92 -14.36
N ALA A 194 -15.97 17.89 -14.79
CA ALA A 194 -17.28 18.04 -15.42
C ALA A 194 -18.35 18.57 -14.45
N SER A 195 -18.28 18.18 -13.18
CA SER A 195 -19.21 18.60 -12.14
C SER A 195 -18.53 18.69 -10.78
N THR A 196 -18.88 19.73 -10.02
CA THR A 196 -18.43 19.91 -8.63
C THR A 196 -19.53 19.62 -7.60
N LYS A 197 -20.73 19.20 -8.04
CA LYS A 197 -21.89 19.02 -7.16
C LYS A 197 -21.67 18.03 -6.02
N ALA A 198 -20.89 16.98 -6.26
CA ALA A 198 -20.60 15.92 -5.29
C ALA A 198 -19.26 16.14 -4.56
N LEU A 199 -18.56 17.25 -4.82
CA LEU A 199 -17.22 17.53 -4.31
C LEU A 199 -17.29 18.59 -3.21
N LYS A 200 -16.52 18.38 -2.13
CA LYS A 200 -16.46 19.28 -0.98
C LYS A 200 -15.02 19.53 -0.56
N PRO A 201 -14.68 20.72 -0.03
CA PRO A 201 -13.40 20.94 0.65
C PRO A 201 -13.18 19.90 1.77
N ASN A 202 -11.91 19.52 2.00
CA ASN A 202 -11.44 18.51 2.95
C ASN A 202 -11.91 17.06 2.67
N GLN A 203 -12.62 16.83 1.55
CA GLN A 203 -13.04 15.49 1.15
C GLN A 203 -11.85 14.73 0.53
N TRP A 204 -11.57 13.52 1.05
CA TRP A 204 -10.69 12.57 0.38
C TRP A 204 -11.33 12.05 -0.92
N VAL A 205 -10.54 12.07 -1.99
CA VAL A 205 -10.92 11.51 -3.29
C VAL A 205 -9.80 10.64 -3.84
N THR A 206 -10.19 9.72 -4.73
CA THR A 206 -9.26 8.93 -5.55
C THR A 206 -9.34 9.44 -6.98
N ILE A 207 -8.20 9.89 -7.51
CA ILE A 207 -8.04 10.18 -8.93
C ILE A 207 -7.59 8.88 -9.60
N THR A 208 -8.35 8.44 -10.59
CA THR A 208 -8.06 7.25 -11.39
C THR A 208 -7.68 7.65 -12.80
N ILE A 209 -6.65 7.00 -13.34
CA ILE A 209 -6.20 7.16 -14.72
C ILE A 209 -6.17 5.77 -15.35
N GLY A 210 -6.85 5.63 -16.49
CA GLY A 210 -6.81 4.45 -17.33
C GLY A 210 -5.76 4.55 -18.42
N ASP A 211 -5.52 3.44 -19.12
CA ASP A 211 -4.72 3.42 -20.34
C ASP A 211 -5.42 2.57 -21.39
N VAL A 212 -6.10 3.21 -22.33
CA VAL A 212 -6.80 2.51 -23.41
C VAL A 212 -5.85 2.12 -24.53
N ASN A 213 -4.78 2.89 -24.77
CA ASN A 213 -3.95 2.79 -25.98
C ASN A 213 -2.45 2.60 -25.71
N GLY A 214 -2.03 2.41 -24.46
CA GLY A 214 -0.63 2.27 -24.03
C GLY A 214 0.13 3.58 -23.89
N THR A 215 -0.55 4.73 -24.00
CA THR A 215 0.10 6.05 -24.01
C THR A 215 0.41 6.55 -22.60
N LEU A 216 -0.33 6.11 -21.57
CA LEU A 216 -0.01 6.42 -20.18
C LEU A 216 1.26 5.69 -19.77
N VAL A 217 1.37 4.38 -20.02
CA VAL A 217 2.57 3.63 -19.66
C VAL A 217 3.79 4.19 -20.39
N LYS A 218 3.64 4.58 -21.66
CA LYS A 218 4.70 5.28 -22.39
C LYS A 218 5.13 6.59 -21.70
N ASP A 219 4.21 7.42 -21.23
CA ASP A 219 4.54 8.66 -20.48
C ASP A 219 5.30 8.36 -19.18
N LEU A 220 4.84 7.37 -18.40
CA LEU A 220 5.45 6.96 -17.14
C LEU A 220 6.88 6.43 -17.31
N TYR A 221 7.15 5.73 -18.42
CA TYR A 221 8.45 5.16 -18.75
C TYR A 221 9.30 6.07 -19.65
N ASN A 222 9.14 7.38 -19.56
CA ASN A 222 9.96 8.37 -20.28
C ASN A 222 9.95 8.15 -21.80
N ASN A 223 8.75 7.96 -22.36
CA ASN A 223 8.49 7.73 -23.78
C ASN A 223 9.09 6.45 -24.39
N VAL A 224 9.53 5.51 -23.55
CA VAL A 224 9.92 4.16 -24.01
C VAL A 224 8.70 3.42 -24.55
N ASN A 225 8.87 2.75 -25.69
CA ASN A 225 7.79 1.97 -26.28
C ASN A 225 7.65 0.63 -25.56
N VAL A 226 6.54 0.44 -24.85
CA VAL A 226 6.30 -0.70 -23.95
C VAL A 226 5.36 -1.75 -24.54
N THR A 227 5.06 -1.71 -25.85
CA THR A 227 4.11 -2.63 -26.49
C THR A 227 4.46 -4.10 -26.26
N ASN A 228 5.74 -4.45 -26.24
CA ASN A 228 6.20 -5.81 -25.95
C ASN A 228 6.16 -6.17 -24.45
N MET A 229 6.12 -5.18 -23.56
CA MET A 229 6.03 -5.41 -22.11
C MET A 229 4.59 -5.69 -21.66
N CYS A 230 3.61 -5.12 -22.36
CA CYS A 230 2.20 -5.33 -22.05
C CYS A 230 1.58 -6.52 -22.79
N ASN A 231 2.21 -7.00 -23.88
CA ASN A 231 1.71 -8.13 -24.66
C ASN A 231 2.29 -9.46 -24.16
N VAL A 232 1.45 -10.28 -23.52
CA VAL A 232 1.77 -11.70 -23.28
C VAL A 232 1.11 -12.52 -24.37
N THR A 233 1.88 -13.37 -25.05
CA THR A 233 1.35 -14.27 -26.08
C THR A 233 0.16 -15.07 -25.53
N GLY A 234 -1.01 -14.92 -26.15
CA GLY A 234 -2.23 -15.63 -25.76
C GLY A 234 -3.05 -14.98 -24.63
N GLN A 235 -2.72 -13.77 -24.17
CA GLN A 235 -3.51 -12.99 -23.20
C GLN A 235 -3.81 -11.58 -23.73
N PRO A 236 -4.94 -10.96 -23.32
CA PRO A 236 -5.15 -9.52 -23.52
C PRO A 236 -4.01 -8.74 -22.86
N ALA A 237 -3.61 -7.61 -23.45
CA ALA A 237 -2.50 -6.81 -22.93
C ALA A 237 -2.79 -6.37 -21.48
N TYR A 238 -1.98 -6.82 -20.51
CA TYR A 238 -2.29 -6.71 -19.07
C TYR A 238 -2.21 -5.26 -18.53
N CYS A 239 -1.55 -4.35 -19.24
CA CYS A 239 -1.43 -2.93 -18.90
C CYS A 239 -2.04 -1.97 -19.94
N ILE A 240 -2.75 -2.49 -20.95
CA ILE A 240 -3.39 -1.69 -22.01
C ILE A 240 -4.86 -2.14 -22.12
N ASN A 241 -5.79 -1.20 -22.23
CA ASN A 241 -7.25 -1.35 -22.07
C ASN A 241 -7.72 -1.56 -20.62
N ASP A 242 -6.93 -1.17 -19.63
CA ASP A 242 -7.39 -1.07 -18.24
C ASP A 242 -7.77 0.39 -17.95
N LEU A 243 -8.94 0.60 -17.35
CA LEU A 243 -9.44 1.93 -17.00
C LEU A 243 -8.87 2.46 -15.67
N ARG A 244 -8.01 1.71 -14.98
CA ARG A 244 -7.62 1.98 -13.58
C ARG A 244 -6.15 1.69 -13.29
N VAL A 245 -5.29 1.94 -14.26
CA VAL A 245 -3.84 1.69 -14.21
C VAL A 245 -3.16 2.46 -13.07
N MET A 246 -3.52 3.73 -12.87
CA MET A 246 -2.93 4.57 -11.82
C MET A 246 -3.99 5.12 -10.89
N ARG A 247 -3.64 5.21 -9.60
CA ARG A 247 -4.47 5.82 -8.56
C ARG A 247 -3.67 6.82 -7.76
N PHE A 248 -4.29 7.95 -7.45
CA PHE A 248 -3.73 8.94 -6.56
C PHE A 248 -4.78 9.44 -5.57
N HIS A 249 -4.40 9.52 -4.30
CA HIS A 249 -5.29 9.92 -3.22
C HIS A 249 -4.90 11.30 -2.70
N SER A 250 -5.86 12.22 -2.65
CA SER A 250 -5.67 13.54 -2.10
C SER A 250 -6.98 14.07 -1.55
N ARG A 251 -6.91 15.00 -0.60
CA ARG A 251 -8.07 15.79 -0.22
C ARG A 251 -8.23 16.97 -1.17
N ILE A 252 -9.48 17.39 -1.32
CA ILE A 252 -9.82 18.61 -2.03
C ILE A 252 -9.57 19.80 -1.10
N TYR A 253 -8.57 20.62 -1.42
CA TYR A 253 -8.34 21.89 -0.73
C TYR A 253 -9.49 22.88 -1.01
N ALA A 254 -9.89 23.01 -2.27
CA ALA A 254 -10.91 23.97 -2.68
C ALA A 254 -11.75 23.49 -3.86
N VAL A 255 -13.04 23.83 -3.82
CA VAL A 255 -13.99 23.58 -4.92
C VAL A 255 -14.34 24.91 -5.59
N ARG A 256 -14.39 24.91 -6.93
CA ARG A 256 -14.79 26.04 -7.77
C ARG A 256 -15.82 25.55 -8.79
N THR A 257 -16.37 26.43 -9.62
CA THR A 257 -17.47 26.08 -10.52
C THR A 257 -17.15 24.90 -11.45
N ASN A 258 -15.93 24.83 -11.98
CA ASN A 258 -15.51 23.85 -13.00
C ASN A 258 -14.15 23.20 -12.73
N TYR A 259 -13.60 23.37 -11.53
CA TYR A 259 -12.33 22.74 -11.14
C TYR A 259 -12.27 22.55 -9.63
N VAL A 260 -11.39 21.66 -9.21
CA VAL A 260 -10.96 21.55 -7.81
C VAL A 260 -9.47 21.80 -7.68
N VAL A 261 -9.07 22.21 -6.49
CA VAL A 261 -7.67 22.31 -6.08
C VAL A 261 -7.44 21.17 -5.09
N LEU A 262 -6.46 20.33 -5.38
CA LEU A 262 -5.99 19.25 -4.52
C LEU A 262 -5.03 19.83 -3.49
N GLU A 263 -4.97 19.21 -2.31
CA GLU A 263 -3.95 19.56 -1.32
C GLU A 263 -2.57 19.07 -1.73
N ARG A 264 -2.51 18.02 -2.56
CA ARG A 264 -1.27 17.41 -3.01
C ARG A 264 -1.10 17.60 -4.51
N PRO A 265 0.11 17.90 -4.99
CA PRO A 265 0.38 17.98 -6.41
C PRO A 265 0.24 16.60 -7.07
N LEU A 266 -0.22 16.59 -8.31
CA LEU A 266 -0.32 15.38 -9.10
C LEU A 266 1.07 14.74 -9.29
N PRO A 267 1.23 13.44 -9.04
CA PRO A 267 2.50 12.75 -9.25
C PRO A 267 2.75 12.34 -10.71
N PHE A 268 1.76 12.53 -11.58
CA PHE A 268 1.81 12.21 -13.01
C PHE A 268 1.06 13.26 -13.82
N ASN A 269 1.31 13.28 -15.12
CA ASN A 269 0.50 14.06 -16.05
C ASN A 269 -0.92 13.49 -16.13
N ILE A 270 -1.85 14.28 -16.66
CA ILE A 270 -3.19 13.86 -17.02
C ILE A 270 -3.42 14.22 -18.48
N SER A 271 -3.73 13.21 -19.30
CA SER A 271 -4.30 13.35 -20.62
C SER A 271 -5.75 12.88 -20.62
N LEU A 272 -6.60 13.52 -21.41
CA LEU A 272 -8.00 13.10 -21.57
C LEU A 272 -8.14 11.76 -22.32
N GLU A 273 -7.11 11.36 -23.06
CA GLU A 273 -7.03 10.04 -23.71
C GLU A 273 -6.92 8.89 -22.69
N TRP A 274 -6.55 9.20 -21.45
CA TRP A 274 -6.36 8.25 -20.36
C TRP A 274 -7.60 8.09 -19.48
N VAL A 275 -8.76 8.53 -19.97
CA VAL A 275 -10.08 8.43 -19.30
C VAL A 275 -10.01 8.81 -17.80
N PRO A 276 -9.52 10.01 -17.46
CA PRO A 276 -9.26 10.38 -16.07
C PRO A 276 -10.55 10.69 -15.30
N GLU A 277 -10.70 10.13 -14.11
CA GLU A 277 -11.89 10.25 -13.28
C GLU A 277 -11.57 10.61 -11.83
N VAL A 278 -12.55 11.17 -11.13
CA VAL A 278 -12.53 11.41 -9.68
C VAL A 278 -13.58 10.51 -9.03
N HIS A 279 -13.12 9.67 -8.11
CA HIS A 279 -13.95 8.76 -7.31
C HIS A 279 -13.95 9.16 -5.84
N ALA A 280 -15.01 8.75 -5.13
CA ALA A 280 -15.04 8.76 -3.68
C ALA A 280 -13.93 7.87 -3.13
N PHE A 281 -13.20 8.37 -2.13
CA PHE A 281 -12.25 7.55 -1.40
C PHE A 281 -12.99 6.56 -0.50
N VAL A 282 -12.81 5.26 -0.76
CA VAL A 282 -13.45 4.17 -0.01
C VAL A 282 -12.34 3.23 0.49
N PRO A 283 -11.81 3.46 1.70
CA PRO A 283 -10.80 2.57 2.27
C PRO A 283 -11.41 1.21 2.60
N GLY A 284 -10.68 0.13 2.32
CA GLY A 284 -11.13 -1.23 2.67
C GLY A 284 -11.09 -1.50 4.18
N ILE A 285 -10.03 -1.03 4.84
CA ILE A 285 -9.93 -0.85 6.30
C ILE A 285 -9.21 0.46 6.59
N GLU A 286 -9.40 0.96 7.80
CA GLU A 286 -8.76 2.19 8.29
C GLU A 286 -8.41 2.08 9.78
N GLN A 287 -7.60 3.01 10.28
CA GLN A 287 -7.21 3.07 11.70
C GLN A 287 -6.46 1.81 12.19
N CYS A 288 -5.78 1.10 11.29
CA CYS A 288 -5.00 -0.09 11.61
C CYS A 288 -3.50 0.21 11.57
N GLY A 289 -2.71 -0.61 12.27
CA GLY A 289 -1.26 -0.46 12.24
C GLY A 289 -0.51 -1.49 13.07
N ILE A 290 0.81 -1.40 12.99
CA ILE A 290 1.74 -2.09 13.88
C ILE A 290 2.43 -1.01 14.72
N ASP A 291 2.46 -1.22 16.03
CA ASP A 291 3.02 -0.30 17.00
C ASP A 291 4.02 -1.05 17.89
N ASN A 292 5.13 -0.40 18.24
CA ASN A 292 6.15 -0.98 19.11
C ASN A 292 5.95 -0.61 20.59
N GLY A 293 4.87 0.10 20.95
CA GLY A 293 4.54 0.41 22.35
C GLY A 293 5.41 1.48 23.01
N GLY A 294 6.18 2.24 22.23
CA GLY A 294 7.02 3.34 22.70
C GLY A 294 6.56 4.70 22.16
N ILE A 295 6.41 5.68 23.05
CA ILE A 295 6.40 7.10 22.69
C ILE A 295 7.85 7.46 22.35
N ASP A 296 8.20 7.51 21.06
CA ASP A 296 9.07 8.53 20.45
C ASP A 296 9.41 8.21 18.98
N ASN A 297 8.95 9.13 18.12
CA ASN A 297 9.38 9.51 16.77
C ASN A 297 9.44 8.49 15.60
N PRO A 298 9.15 8.97 14.37
CA PRO A 298 8.91 8.14 13.20
C PRO A 298 10.22 7.72 12.51
N ILE A 299 10.20 6.50 11.94
CA ILE A 299 11.11 5.91 10.93
C ILE A 299 12.57 5.66 11.41
N PRO A 300 13.19 4.47 11.19
CA PRO A 300 12.88 3.44 10.20
C PRO A 300 12.51 2.07 10.76
N VAL A 301 11.67 1.37 10.01
CA VAL A 301 11.47 -0.07 10.11
C VAL A 301 12.75 -0.76 9.60
N GLU A 302 13.81 -0.73 10.40
CA GLU A 302 14.94 -1.67 10.28
C GLU A 302 14.72 -2.82 11.26
N ALA A 303 13.87 -3.77 10.86
CA ALA A 303 13.88 -5.13 11.42
C ALA A 303 13.18 -6.12 10.49
N VAL A 304 13.52 -6.11 9.21
CA VAL A 304 13.56 -7.34 8.41
C VAL A 304 14.97 -7.42 7.86
N ARG A 305 15.85 -8.10 8.61
CA ARG A 305 17.17 -8.48 8.07
C ARG A 305 16.93 -9.53 6.99
N TRP A 306 17.00 -9.11 5.74
CA TRP A 306 17.25 -10.03 4.64
C TRP A 306 18.73 -10.43 4.69
N SER A 307 19.02 -11.59 5.27
CA SER A 307 20.26 -12.29 4.95
C SER A 307 19.90 -13.37 3.93
N SER A 308 20.18 -13.13 2.66
CA SER A 308 20.39 -14.22 1.71
C SER A 308 21.90 -14.57 1.70
N PRO A 309 22.27 -15.84 1.55
CA PRO A 309 23.65 -16.24 1.27
C PRO A 309 24.14 -15.69 -0.08
#